data_AF-A0A2C9JVN2-F1
#
_entry.id   AF-A0A2C9JVN2-F1
#
_cell.length_a   1.000
_cell.length_b   1.000
_cell.length_c   1.000
_cell.angle_alpha   90.00
_cell.angle_beta   90.00
_cell.angle_gamma   90.00
#
_symmetry.space_group_name_H-M   'P 1'
#
loop_
_entity.id
_entity.type
_entity.pdbx_description
1 polymer ?
#
loop_
_entity_poly.entity_id
_entity_poly.type
_entity_poly.pdbx_seq_one_letter_code
_entity_poly.pdbx_strand_id
1 'polypeptide(L)'
;MSQSFLYSSSTLPGNTSVTEKRTIITTSSGGIRDDDDSGIYYKSSITPRHTSISRSALPTSPIRTSSSTRTVEYSSGFLPLGSSTVAVTGVSNFKTSREREKKDLQDLNERFANYIEKVRFLEAQNKKLASELEQLKSHWGKETSAVKQMYDTELNEARKLIDDTNKEKARLQLRVGQLEEQLDDNTRQ
;
A
#
# COMPACT_ATOMS: atom_id res chain seq x y z
N MET A 1 -11.39 4.49 13.93
CA MET A 1 -11.16 4.99 12.57
C MET A 1 -12.49 5.50 12.03
N SER A 2 -12.71 6.82 12.04
CA SER A 2 -13.90 7.40 11.42
C SER A 2 -13.51 7.98 10.07
N GLN A 3 -14.13 7.50 9.00
CA GLN A 3 -14.02 8.09 7.68
C GLN A 3 -15.12 9.14 7.53
N SER A 4 -14.76 10.41 7.53
CA SER A 4 -15.68 11.49 7.17
C SER A 4 -15.33 12.03 5.79
N PHE A 5 -16.32 12.03 4.89
CA PHE A 5 -16.18 12.55 3.53
C PHE A 5 -16.65 14.01 3.52
N LEU A 6 -15.74 14.95 3.26
CA LEU A 6 -16.10 16.34 2.98
C LEU A 6 -16.02 16.58 1.47
N TYR A 7 -17.16 16.90 0.87
CA TYR A 7 -17.24 17.33 -0.52
C TYR A 7 -16.95 18.84 -0.58
N SER A 8 -15.84 19.22 -1.22
CA SER A 8 -15.59 20.61 -1.60
C SER A 8 -15.84 20.75 -3.09
N SER A 9 -16.79 21.61 -3.47
CA SER A 9 -17.09 21.95 -4.86
C SER A 9 -16.55 23.34 -5.15
N SER A 10 -15.40 23.44 -5.82
CA SER A 10 -14.92 24.69 -6.41
C SER A 10 -15.35 24.76 -7.88
N THR A 11 -16.19 25.74 -8.20
CA THR A 11 -16.62 26.03 -9.57
C THR A 11 -15.67 27.00 -10.24
N LEU A 12 -14.95 26.55 -11.27
CA LEU A 12 -14.26 27.38 -12.26
C LEU A 12 -14.98 27.27 -13.62
N PRO A 13 -14.88 28.29 -14.49
CA PRO A 13 -15.69 28.37 -15.70
C PRO A 13 -15.16 27.40 -16.76
N GLY A 14 -16.06 26.57 -17.29
CA GLY A 14 -15.79 25.70 -18.44
C GLY A 14 -15.81 24.21 -18.08
N ASN A 15 -17.01 23.63 -18.13
CA ASN A 15 -17.41 22.23 -18.36
C ASN A 15 -16.45 21.06 -18.03
N THR A 16 -15.55 21.20 -17.06
CA THR A 16 -14.63 20.17 -16.61
C THR A 16 -14.79 20.00 -15.10
N SER A 17 -15.45 18.94 -14.66
CA SER A 17 -15.47 18.56 -13.24
C SER A 17 -14.25 17.70 -12.94
N VAL A 18 -13.32 18.20 -12.12
CA VAL A 18 -12.18 17.41 -11.63
C VAL A 18 -12.59 16.77 -10.31
N THR A 19 -12.64 15.43 -10.26
CA THR A 19 -12.84 14.71 -9.01
C THR A 19 -11.48 14.36 -8.41
N GLU A 20 -11.09 15.03 -7.33
CA GLU A 20 -9.89 14.68 -6.56
C GLU A 20 -10.24 13.70 -5.44
N LYS A 21 -9.67 12.48 -5.49
CA LYS A 21 -9.75 11.54 -4.36
C LYS A 21 -8.63 11.88 -3.38
N ARG A 22 -8.99 12.54 -2.26
CA ARG A 22 -8.04 12.90 -1.19
C ARG A 22 -8.26 12.01 0.03
N THR A 23 -7.24 11.25 0.41
CA THR A 23 -7.26 10.43 1.63
C THR A 23 -6.65 11.24 2.77
N ILE A 24 -7.45 11.60 3.77
CA ILE A 24 -6.96 12.25 5.00
C ILE A 24 -6.82 11.17 6.07
N ILE A 25 -5.59 10.97 6.57
CA ILE A 25 -5.31 10.04 7.67
C ILE A 25 -5.20 10.88 8.94
N THR A 26 -6.26 10.89 9.75
CA THR A 26 -6.24 11.50 11.08
C THR A 26 -6.00 10.42 12.12
N THR A 27 -4.83 10.43 12.75
CA THR A 27 -4.53 9.57 13.90
C THR A 27 -4.93 10.30 15.17
N SER A 28 -6.06 9.93 15.77
CA SER A 28 -6.43 10.39 17.10
C SER A 28 -5.64 9.60 18.14
N SER A 29 -4.40 10.01 18.44
CA SER A 29 -3.71 9.58 19.65
C SER A 29 -4.22 10.45 20.80
N GLY A 30 -5.09 9.87 21.64
CA GLY A 30 -5.41 10.47 22.92
C GLY A 30 -4.19 10.37 23.84
N GLY A 31 -3.72 11.51 24.35
CA GLY A 31 -2.73 11.53 25.44
C GLY A 31 -1.81 12.74 25.43
N ILE A 32 -2.06 13.60 26.43
CA ILE A 32 -1.17 14.60 27.05
C ILE A 32 -0.91 15.89 26.26
N ARG A 33 -1.28 16.98 26.95
CA ARG A 33 -1.01 18.37 26.63
C ARG A 33 0.49 18.60 26.73
N ASP A 34 1.12 19.02 25.64
CA ASP A 34 2.30 19.88 25.65
C ASP A 34 2.25 20.75 24.39
N ASP A 35 2.36 22.06 24.61
CA ASP A 35 2.38 23.12 23.60
C ASP A 35 3.64 22.99 22.72
N ASP A 36 3.52 22.38 21.54
CA ASP A 36 4.35 22.71 20.36
C ASP A 36 3.65 22.21 19.07
N ASP A 37 2.80 23.05 18.48
CA ASP A 37 2.03 22.77 17.26
C ASP A 37 2.91 22.88 16.00
N SER A 38 3.75 21.88 15.78
CA SER A 38 4.38 21.66 14.47
C SER A 38 3.95 20.31 13.91
N GLY A 39 2.65 20.21 13.61
CA GLY A 39 2.05 19.07 12.92
C GLY A 39 2.85 18.71 11.66
N ILE A 40 3.41 17.50 11.64
CA ILE A 40 4.14 16.96 10.50
C ILE A 40 3.16 16.76 9.34
N TYR A 41 3.02 17.78 8.51
CA TYR A 41 2.23 17.74 7.28
C TYR A 41 2.99 16.93 6.22
N TYR A 42 2.70 15.63 6.15
CA TYR A 42 3.18 14.80 5.05
C TYR A 42 2.41 15.17 3.77
N LYS A 43 3.07 15.95 2.90
CA LYS A 43 2.53 16.33 1.58
C LYS A 43 3.18 15.45 0.52
N SER A 44 2.36 14.68 -0.20
CA SER A 44 2.81 13.86 -1.33
C SER A 44 3.43 14.74 -2.43
N SER A 45 4.63 14.39 -2.89
CA SER A 45 5.37 15.10 -3.96
C SER A 45 4.97 14.67 -5.38
N ILE A 46 3.88 13.91 -5.51
CA ILE A 46 3.39 13.41 -6.80
C ILE A 46 2.63 14.55 -7.50
N THR A 47 3.25 15.14 -8.52
CA THR A 47 2.57 16.10 -9.40
C THR A 47 1.69 15.35 -10.42
N PRO A 48 0.40 15.72 -10.58
CA PRO A 48 -0.43 15.13 -11.62
C PRO A 48 0.16 15.49 -12.99
N ARG A 49 0.45 14.48 -13.82
CA ARG A 49 0.84 14.72 -15.22
C ARG A 49 -0.40 15.06 -16.02
N HIS A 50 -0.52 16.31 -16.46
CA HIS A 50 -1.54 16.74 -17.41
C HIS A 50 -1.27 16.09 -18.77
N THR A 51 -2.14 15.19 -19.20
CA THR A 51 -2.10 14.64 -20.56
C THR A 51 -3.08 15.44 -21.42
N SER A 52 -2.57 16.44 -22.14
CA SER A 52 -3.35 17.14 -23.15
C SER A 52 -3.48 16.25 -24.38
N ILE A 53 -4.56 15.47 -24.45
CA ILE A 53 -4.91 14.72 -25.66
C ILE A 53 -5.57 15.71 -26.63
N SER A 54 -4.75 16.35 -27.46
CA SER A 54 -5.24 17.10 -28.62
C SER A 54 -5.77 16.13 -29.66
N ARG A 55 -7.07 15.82 -29.59
CA ARG A 55 -7.76 15.08 -30.65
C ARG A 55 -7.97 16.05 -31.81
N SER A 56 -7.17 15.91 -32.87
CA SER A 56 -7.50 16.50 -34.16
C SER A 56 -8.80 15.86 -34.64
N ALA A 57 -9.89 16.64 -34.65
CA ALA A 57 -11.15 16.22 -35.23
C ALA A 57 -10.93 16.00 -36.74
N LEU A 58 -10.94 14.74 -37.17
CA LEU A 58 -11.16 14.39 -38.57
C LEU A 58 -12.67 14.45 -38.85
N PRO A 59 -13.10 14.99 -40.01
CA PRO A 59 -14.50 14.99 -40.36
C PRO A 59 -15.00 13.56 -40.55
N THR A 60 -16.05 13.21 -39.81
CA THR A 60 -16.80 11.96 -39.95
C THR A 60 -17.29 11.78 -41.38
N SER A 61 -16.70 10.82 -42.10
CA SER A 61 -17.30 10.25 -43.31
C SER A 61 -17.90 8.89 -42.96
N PRO A 62 -19.06 8.51 -43.52
CA PRO A 62 -19.76 7.30 -43.12
C PRO A 62 -19.00 6.06 -43.55
N ILE A 63 -19.05 5.04 -42.68
CA ILE A 63 -18.46 3.72 -42.86
C ILE A 63 -19.16 3.04 -44.06
N ARG A 64 -18.46 2.88 -45.19
CA ARG A 64 -18.79 1.86 -46.20
C ARG A 64 -18.05 0.58 -45.86
N THR A 65 -18.79 -0.43 -45.44
CA THR A 65 -18.31 -1.81 -45.34
C THR A 65 -18.10 -2.36 -46.76
N SER A 66 -16.87 -2.31 -47.27
CA SER A 66 -16.49 -3.02 -48.49
C SER A 66 -15.82 -4.33 -48.12
N SER A 67 -16.55 -5.45 -48.22
CA SER A 67 -16.00 -6.80 -48.20
C SER A 67 -15.05 -6.97 -49.39
N SER A 68 -13.75 -7.04 -49.14
CA SER A 68 -12.75 -7.28 -50.19
C SER A 68 -12.62 -8.79 -50.42
N THR A 69 -13.47 -9.33 -51.28
CA THR A 69 -13.25 -10.65 -51.89
C THR A 69 -12.14 -10.52 -52.92
N ARG A 70 -10.98 -11.14 -52.66
CA ARG A 70 -9.89 -11.23 -53.62
C ARG A 70 -10.15 -12.40 -54.56
N THR A 71 -10.66 -12.13 -55.76
CA THR A 71 -10.58 -13.07 -56.89
C THR A 71 -9.23 -12.87 -57.58
N VAL A 72 -8.45 -13.95 -57.63
CA VAL A 72 -7.19 -14.00 -58.40
C VAL A 72 -7.56 -14.51 -59.79
N GLU A 73 -7.66 -13.61 -60.76
CA GLU A 73 -7.82 -13.97 -62.16
C GLU A 73 -6.44 -13.94 -62.84
N TYR A 74 -6.00 -15.11 -63.32
CA TYR A 74 -4.86 -15.25 -64.20
C TYR A 74 -5.28 -14.82 -65.61
N SER A 75 -5.28 -13.52 -65.88
CA SER A 75 -5.39 -13.02 -67.25
C SER A 75 -4.01 -12.95 -67.87
N SER A 76 -3.70 -13.94 -68.71
CA SER A 76 -2.64 -13.90 -69.72
C SER A 76 -2.94 -12.77 -70.70
N GLY A 77 -2.45 -11.57 -70.38
CA GLY A 77 -2.62 -10.37 -71.19
C GLY A 77 -1.32 -9.59 -71.23
N PHE A 78 -0.71 -9.56 -72.41
CA PHE A 78 0.43 -8.76 -72.81
C PHE A 78 0.43 -7.35 -72.17
N LEU A 79 1.39 -7.08 -71.27
CA LEU A 79 1.58 -5.75 -70.69
C LEU A 79 2.53 -4.92 -71.59
N PRO A 80 2.22 -3.65 -71.88
CA PRO A 80 3.13 -2.79 -72.61
C PRO A 80 4.39 -2.53 -71.77
N LEU A 81 5.54 -2.76 -72.39
CA LEU A 81 6.87 -2.43 -71.92
C LEU A 81 6.94 -0.93 -71.60
N GLY A 82 6.84 -0.55 -70.32
CA GLY A 82 6.97 0.86 -69.91
C GLY A 82 6.56 1.22 -68.48
N SER A 83 5.82 0.37 -67.77
CA SER A 83 5.30 0.70 -66.41
C SER A 83 5.88 -0.19 -65.29
N SER A 84 7.07 -0.73 -65.46
CA SER A 84 7.67 -1.65 -64.47
C SER A 84 8.42 -0.93 -63.33
N THR A 85 8.78 0.34 -63.51
CA THR A 85 9.64 1.06 -62.54
C THR A 85 8.85 1.72 -61.40
N VAL A 86 7.61 2.17 -61.67
CA VAL A 86 6.75 2.85 -60.67
C VAL A 86 6.05 1.85 -59.74
N ALA A 87 5.68 0.67 -60.26
CA ALA A 87 5.07 -0.39 -59.44
C ALA A 87 6.08 -1.04 -58.47
N VAL A 88 7.34 -1.20 -58.88
CA VAL A 88 8.40 -1.77 -58.03
C VAL A 88 8.79 -0.84 -56.89
N THR A 89 8.85 0.48 -57.14
CA THR A 89 9.19 1.50 -56.13
C THR A 89 8.05 1.72 -55.12
N GLY A 90 6.78 1.70 -55.55
CA GLY A 90 5.63 1.76 -54.63
C GLY A 90 5.53 0.54 -53.71
N VAL A 91 5.79 -0.67 -54.24
CA VAL A 91 5.77 -1.92 -53.48
C VAL A 91 6.98 -2.02 -52.53
N SER A 92 8.17 -1.53 -52.91
CA SER A 92 9.33 -1.48 -52.00
C SER A 92 9.10 -0.52 -50.84
N ASN A 93 8.49 0.64 -51.08
CA ASN A 93 8.17 1.63 -50.04
C ASN A 93 7.11 1.12 -49.05
N PHE A 94 6.14 0.33 -49.51
CA PHE A 94 5.16 -0.31 -48.62
C PHE A 94 5.80 -1.41 -47.75
N LYS A 95 6.70 -2.22 -48.34
CA LYS A 95 7.44 -3.25 -47.58
C LYS A 95 8.31 -2.64 -46.49
N THR A 96 9.05 -1.56 -46.79
CA THR A 96 9.89 -0.88 -45.80
C THR A 96 9.06 -0.19 -44.71
N SER A 97 7.90 0.40 -45.06
CA SER A 97 6.98 0.96 -44.07
C SER A 97 6.43 -0.11 -43.12
N ARG A 98 6.01 -1.26 -43.66
CA ARG A 98 5.52 -2.38 -42.85
C ARG A 98 6.62 -2.97 -41.95
N GLU A 99 7.85 -3.04 -42.45
CA GLU A 99 8.98 -3.55 -41.68
C GLU A 99 9.38 -2.59 -40.56
N ARG A 100 9.32 -1.28 -40.80
CA ARG A 100 9.47 -0.25 -39.77
C ARG A 100 8.39 -0.36 -38.70
N GLU A 101 7.13 -0.41 -39.09
CA GLU A 101 6.00 -0.57 -38.16
C GLU A 101 6.12 -1.86 -37.33
N LYS A 102 6.54 -2.97 -37.95
CA LYS A 102 6.81 -4.22 -37.24
C LYS A 102 7.92 -4.05 -36.18
N LYS A 103 8.99 -3.32 -36.50
CA LYS A 103 10.07 -3.02 -35.55
C LYS A 103 9.59 -2.13 -34.40
N ASP A 104 8.78 -1.12 -34.70
CA ASP A 104 8.22 -0.22 -33.68
C ASP A 104 7.29 -0.99 -32.72
N LEU A 105 6.48 -1.91 -33.24
CA LEU A 105 5.65 -2.81 -32.42
C LEU A 105 6.48 -3.78 -31.58
N GLN A 106 7.62 -4.26 -32.10
CA GLN A 106 8.53 -5.11 -31.34
C GLN A 106 9.17 -4.35 -30.18
N ASP A 107 9.69 -3.14 -30.41
CA ASP A 107 10.25 -2.28 -29.36
C ASP A 107 9.18 -1.92 -28.31
N LEU A 108 7.96 -1.60 -28.74
CA LEU A 108 6.85 -1.34 -27.83
C LEU A 108 6.52 -2.57 -26.96
N ASN A 109 6.47 -3.76 -27.57
CA ASN A 109 6.22 -4.99 -26.85
C ASN A 109 7.35 -5.33 -25.87
N GLU A 110 8.61 -5.08 -26.21
CA GLU A 110 9.74 -5.26 -25.31
C GLU A 110 9.64 -4.33 -24.09
N ARG A 111 9.27 -3.07 -24.30
CA ARG A 111 9.01 -2.12 -23.22
C ARG A 111 7.82 -2.55 -22.34
N PHE A 112 6.76 -3.09 -22.93
CA PHE A 112 5.64 -3.64 -22.15
C PHE A 112 6.05 -4.87 -21.36
N ALA A 113 6.83 -5.78 -21.93
CA ALA A 113 7.34 -6.94 -21.21
C ALA A 113 8.17 -6.50 -19.98
N ASN A 114 9.06 -5.52 -20.16
CA ASN A 114 9.84 -4.96 -19.07
C ASN A 114 8.97 -4.30 -17.98
N TYR A 115 7.92 -3.59 -18.38
CA TYR A 115 7.00 -2.96 -17.42
C TYR A 115 6.17 -4.00 -16.65
N ILE A 116 5.65 -5.02 -17.33
CA ILE A 116 4.91 -6.12 -16.71
C ILE A 116 5.80 -6.82 -15.67
N GLU A 117 7.05 -7.10 -16.01
CA GLU A 117 7.98 -7.74 -15.08
C GLU A 117 8.28 -6.83 -13.88
N LYS A 118 8.48 -5.53 -14.12
CA LYS A 118 8.68 -4.57 -13.03
C LYS A 118 7.47 -4.50 -12.10
N VAL A 119 6.25 -4.50 -12.64
CA VAL A 119 5.01 -4.49 -11.85
C VAL A 119 4.92 -5.77 -11.02
N ARG A 120 5.14 -6.95 -11.61
CA ARG A 120 5.15 -8.23 -10.87
C ARG A 120 6.18 -8.24 -9.75
N PHE A 121 7.39 -7.75 -10.01
CA PHE A 121 8.44 -7.65 -9.01
C PHE A 121 8.05 -6.70 -7.87
N LEU A 122 7.45 -5.56 -8.18
CA LEU A 122 6.97 -4.61 -7.17
C LEU A 122 5.78 -5.14 -6.39
N GLU A 123 4.85 -5.84 -7.03
CA GLU A 123 3.71 -6.50 -6.37
C GLU A 123 4.18 -7.60 -5.41
N ALA A 124 5.16 -8.42 -5.83
CA ALA A 124 5.77 -9.44 -4.98
C ALA A 124 6.47 -8.81 -3.76
N GLN A 125 7.21 -7.72 -3.95
CA GLN A 125 7.82 -6.97 -2.86
C GLN A 125 6.78 -6.35 -1.92
N ASN A 126 5.72 -5.72 -2.46
CA ASN A 126 4.65 -5.16 -1.65
C ASN A 126 3.95 -6.24 -0.83
N LYS A 127 3.70 -7.41 -1.41
CA LYS A 127 3.12 -8.56 -0.70
C LYS A 127 4.04 -9.04 0.43
N LYS A 128 5.35 -9.12 0.18
CA LYS A 128 6.35 -9.46 1.20
C LYS A 128 6.36 -8.44 2.33
N LEU A 129 6.48 -7.15 2.02
CA LEU A 129 6.48 -6.06 3.00
C LEU A 129 5.18 -6.02 3.80
N ALA A 130 4.03 -6.24 3.17
CA ALA A 130 2.74 -6.32 3.86
C ALA A 130 2.69 -7.49 4.84
N SER A 131 3.24 -8.66 4.47
CA SER A 131 3.35 -9.82 5.35
C SER A 131 4.27 -9.54 6.55
N GLU A 132 5.44 -8.94 6.31
CA GLU A 132 6.39 -8.57 7.38
C GLU A 132 5.77 -7.55 8.35
N LEU A 133 5.04 -6.57 7.82
CA LEU A 133 4.34 -5.57 8.60
C LEU A 133 3.22 -6.19 9.44
N GLU A 134 2.46 -7.13 8.90
CA GLU A 134 1.42 -7.84 9.65
C GLU A 134 2.02 -8.72 10.77
N GLN A 135 3.12 -9.42 10.48
CA GLN A 135 3.85 -10.18 11.51
C GLN A 135 4.33 -9.25 12.62
N LEU A 136 5.01 -8.16 12.26
CA LEU A 136 5.51 -7.20 13.24
C LEU A 136 4.37 -6.61 14.08
N LYS A 137 3.25 -6.21 13.47
CA LYS A 137 2.07 -5.72 14.20
C LYS A 137 1.46 -6.77 15.12
N SER A 138 1.44 -8.04 14.70
CA SER A 138 0.91 -9.14 15.51
C SER A 138 1.77 -9.38 16.76
N HIS A 139 3.09 -9.23 16.66
CA HIS A 139 4.01 -9.34 17.80
C HIS A 139 4.08 -8.06 18.64
N TRP A 140 3.91 -6.91 18.01
CA TRP A 140 3.94 -5.60 18.66
C TRP A 140 2.89 -5.52 19.76
N GLY A 141 3.33 -5.20 20.97
CA GLY A 141 2.47 -5.08 22.15
C GLY A 141 2.15 -6.40 22.85
N LYS A 142 2.17 -7.56 22.17
CA LYS A 142 2.01 -8.87 22.84
C LYS A 142 3.18 -9.19 23.74
N GLU A 143 4.41 -8.98 23.27
CA GLU A 143 5.62 -9.20 24.07
C GLU A 143 5.65 -8.26 25.29
N THR A 144 5.33 -6.98 25.10
CA THR A 144 5.23 -6.01 26.20
C THR A 144 4.14 -6.38 27.20
N SER A 145 2.98 -6.85 26.73
CA SER A 145 1.88 -7.30 27.59
C SER A 145 2.24 -8.55 28.37
N ALA A 146 2.95 -9.51 27.75
CA ALA A 146 3.39 -10.74 28.41
C ALA A 146 4.42 -10.43 29.50
N VAL A 147 5.41 -9.58 29.20
CA VAL A 147 6.42 -9.13 30.18
C VAL A 147 5.75 -8.37 31.33
N LYS A 148 4.79 -7.48 31.02
CA LYS A 148 4.01 -6.79 32.05
C LYS A 148 3.26 -7.78 32.95
N GLN A 149 2.58 -8.77 32.36
CA GLN A 149 1.84 -9.78 33.12
C GLN A 149 2.76 -10.59 34.04
N MET A 150 3.96 -10.96 33.57
CA MET A 150 4.97 -11.65 34.37
C MET A 150 5.39 -10.82 35.59
N TYR A 151 5.71 -9.53 35.39
CA TYR A 151 6.05 -8.65 36.50
C TYR A 151 4.88 -8.40 37.46
N ASP A 152 3.66 -8.26 36.94
CA ASP A 152 2.45 -8.12 37.77
C ASP A 152 2.24 -9.38 38.64
N THR A 153 2.51 -10.58 38.11
CA THR A 153 2.46 -11.82 38.89
C THR A 153 3.53 -11.88 39.97
N GLU A 154 4.79 -11.57 39.63
CA GLU A 154 5.90 -11.56 40.61
C GLU A 154 5.67 -10.53 41.72
N LEU A 155 5.16 -9.34 41.38
CA LEU A 155 4.81 -8.31 42.36
C LEU A 155 3.71 -8.78 43.32
N ASN A 156 2.69 -9.47 42.81
CA ASN A 156 1.62 -10.01 43.65
C ASN A 156 2.12 -11.13 44.56
N GLU A 157 2.99 -12.00 44.06
CA GLU A 157 3.62 -13.05 44.87
C GLU A 157 4.51 -12.47 45.98
N ALA A 158 5.33 -11.47 45.65
CA ALA A 158 6.17 -10.79 46.63
C ALA A 158 5.33 -10.10 47.73
N ARG A 159 4.24 -9.41 47.35
CA ARG A 159 3.30 -8.81 48.31
C ARG A 159 2.65 -9.86 49.21
N LYS A 160 2.19 -10.98 48.64
CA LYS A 160 1.62 -12.08 49.41
C LYS A 160 2.64 -12.65 50.40
N LEU A 161 3.89 -12.83 49.98
CA LEU A 161 4.96 -13.34 50.83
C LEU A 161 5.24 -12.40 52.01
N ILE A 162 5.22 -11.08 51.77
CA ILE A 162 5.35 -10.06 52.83
C ILE A 162 4.18 -10.19 53.82
N ASP A 163 2.95 -10.27 53.33
CA ASP A 163 1.76 -10.39 54.19
C ASP A 163 1.79 -11.66 55.04
N ASP A 164 2.18 -12.80 54.44
CA ASP A 164 2.25 -14.08 55.14
C ASP A 164 3.38 -14.09 56.17
N THR A 165 4.54 -13.48 55.85
CA THR A 165 5.64 -13.30 56.80
C THR A 165 5.26 -12.38 57.96
N ASN A 166 4.52 -11.30 57.69
CA ASN A 166 4.03 -10.39 58.72
C ASN A 166 3.02 -11.06 59.64
N LYS A 167 2.11 -11.89 59.11
CA LYS A 167 1.19 -12.71 59.91
C LYS A 167 1.94 -13.67 60.82
N GLU A 168 2.94 -14.37 60.29
CA GLU A 168 3.73 -15.32 61.08
C GLU A 168 4.55 -14.59 62.15
N LYS A 169 5.15 -13.44 61.83
CA LYS A 169 5.83 -12.58 62.80
C LYS A 169 4.89 -12.15 63.93
N ALA A 170 3.69 -11.67 63.61
CA ALA A 170 2.70 -11.27 64.61
C ALA A 170 2.30 -12.45 65.51
N ARG A 171 2.10 -13.63 64.92
CA ARG A 171 1.80 -14.86 65.67
C ARG A 171 2.92 -15.23 66.64
N LEU A 172 4.18 -15.17 66.18
CA LEU A 172 5.35 -15.45 67.01
C LEU A 172 5.51 -14.41 68.13
N GLN A 173 5.27 -13.13 67.84
CA GLN A 173 5.32 -12.06 68.86
C GLN A 173 4.29 -12.27 69.97
N LEU A 174 3.06 -12.67 69.63
CA LEU A 174 2.05 -13.04 70.64
C LEU A 174 2.51 -14.24 71.47
N ARG A 175 3.12 -15.25 70.85
CA ARG A 175 3.63 -16.42 71.56
C ARG A 175 4.78 -16.07 72.51
N VAL A 176 5.67 -15.18 72.10
CA VAL A 176 6.76 -14.66 72.95
C VAL A 176 6.17 -13.91 74.15
N GLY A 177 5.24 -12.98 73.94
CA GLY A 177 4.61 -12.24 75.04
C GLY A 177 3.89 -13.16 76.05
N GLN A 178 3.21 -14.21 75.56
CA GLN A 178 2.61 -15.23 76.43
C GLN A 178 3.65 -16.00 77.27
N LEU A 179 4.79 -16.34 76.69
CA LEU A 179 5.86 -17.05 77.40
C LEU A 179 6.58 -16.15 78.39
N GLU A 180 6.77 -14.87 78.06
CA GLU A 180 7.32 -13.86 78.97
C GLU A 180 6.40 -13.65 80.18
N GLU A 181 5.08 -13.53 79.98
CA GLU A 181 4.10 -13.44 81.07
C GLU A 181 4.14 -14.69 81.97
N GLN A 182 4.19 -15.90 81.38
CA GLN A 182 4.33 -17.14 82.12
C GLN A 182 5.64 -17.22 82.92
N LEU A 183 6.75 -16.70 82.38
CA LEU A 183 8.02 -16.65 83.07
C LEU A 183 7.93 -15.71 84.29
N ASP A 184 7.40 -14.50 84.07
CA ASP A 184 7.23 -13.50 85.12
C ASP A 184 6.36 -14.03 86.26
N ASP A 185 5.24 -14.68 85.96
CA ASP A 185 4.36 -15.30 86.96
C ASP A 185 5.08 -16.39 87.77
N ASN A 186 5.86 -17.25 87.12
CA ASN A 186 6.65 -18.28 87.82
C ASN A 186 7.76 -17.69 88.69
N THR A 187 8.35 -16.56 88.31
CA THR A 187 9.38 -15.89 89.12
C THR A 187 8.81 -15.13 90.32
N ARG A 188 7.50 -14.85 90.32
CA ARG A 188 6.78 -14.17 91.41
C ARG A 188 6.20 -15.13 92.46
N GLN A 189 6.07 -16.42 92.15
CA GLN A 189 5.67 -17.48 93.10
C GLN A 189 6.86 -17.94 93.95
#